data_AF-W7IW60-F1
#
_entry.id   AF-W7IW60-F1
#
_cell.length_a   1.000
_cell.length_b   1.000
_cell.length_c   1.000
_cell.angle_alpha   90.00
_cell.angle_beta   90.00
_cell.angle_gamma   90.00
#
_symmetry.space_group_name_H-M   'P 1'
#
loop_
_entity.id
_entity.type
_entity.pdbx_description
1 polymer ?
#
loop_
_entity_poly.entity_id
_entity_poly.type
_entity_poly.pdbx_seq_one_letter_code
_entity_poly.pdbx_strand_id
1 'polypeptide(L)'
;MVRAEVLRAAHTARVAGLHRAAAGGLRIAASLAAGRAGDSAFDREVLAADLVDLMLVCHDLRTGHGDPAELRGTARREYRPIGSLRLYGLCTEAVVAATGYGGVVTHLVDQGGTLWTIPAITPGGAERVPAAANGPVAVGESGLTHRGLGRAGLLLSGGTASADRRLGAGKAVRAVAAAGAAWDAPPLADLWAQPLADQVTRAFAADTRPDAHRPAGADLLFLDATVLGAAAGALRVSTGDAHIDLVADGGRSLDNLRVLAGAAGLRLRVVARLLPDRPATALAIAVSGDPEHLSLPADHHGRVDLGLDHLQRSHVVPTEPRDLPTHPESTHHTSTGSEAAPCASTDPEHARRTSTEPGQTHRTPTDFELSHSSPANPEQAHRSPADPESTRRMVTHRTPAPLRPLELLLHRIALGGRAVAATSTAAREIAALTGNGLTTTASLLADIAATARDRERDAFGRVVRDTGDAFPLAWLRGGLHLREVNRALARRAWLAATTPPT
;
A
#
# COMPACT_ATOMS: atom_id res chain seq x y z
N MET A 1 28.83 5.89 12.98
CA MET A 1 28.88 4.55 13.62
C MET A 1 27.76 3.66 13.08
N VAL A 2 26.61 3.52 13.75
CA VAL A 2 25.47 2.62 13.48
C VAL A 2 25.33 2.05 12.05
N ARG A 3 25.12 2.87 11.02
CA ARG A 3 24.96 2.38 9.62
C ARG A 3 26.12 1.47 9.15
N ALA A 4 27.36 1.75 9.56
CA ALA A 4 28.52 0.91 9.23
C ALA A 4 28.60 -0.38 10.06
N GLU A 5 27.91 -0.45 11.20
CA GLU A 5 27.76 -1.68 11.99
C GLU A 5 26.64 -2.54 11.40
N VAL A 6 25.50 -1.94 11.03
CA VAL A 6 24.41 -2.61 10.31
C VAL A 6 24.90 -3.18 8.97
N LEU A 7 25.67 -2.42 8.19
CA LEU A 7 26.24 -2.91 6.91
C LEU A 7 27.25 -4.06 7.12
N ARG A 8 28.04 -4.04 8.20
CA ARG A 8 28.94 -5.16 8.55
C ARG A 8 28.13 -6.38 8.98
N ALA A 9 27.11 -6.23 9.82
CA ALA A 9 26.22 -7.32 10.21
C ALA A 9 25.49 -7.94 9.00
N ALA A 10 24.98 -7.11 8.07
CA ALA A 10 24.35 -7.57 6.84
C ALA A 10 25.33 -8.30 5.91
N HIS A 11 26.60 -7.87 5.86
CA HIS A 11 27.65 -8.61 5.14
C HIS A 11 27.91 -9.98 5.78
N THR A 12 28.13 -10.05 7.09
CA THR A 12 28.35 -11.32 7.83
C THR A 12 27.15 -12.26 7.67
N ALA A 13 25.93 -11.75 7.79
CA ALA A 13 24.70 -12.51 7.54
C ALA A 13 24.67 -13.09 6.12
N ARG A 14 25.04 -12.30 5.10
CA ARG A 14 25.10 -12.77 3.70
C ARG A 14 26.16 -13.84 3.48
N VAL A 15 27.32 -13.76 4.15
CA VAL A 15 28.37 -14.79 4.10
C VAL A 15 27.90 -16.08 4.80
N ALA A 16 27.13 -15.97 5.89
CA ALA A 16 26.54 -17.08 6.62
C ALA A 16 25.25 -17.67 5.97
N GLY A 17 24.88 -17.25 4.77
CA GLY A 17 23.66 -17.73 4.08
C GLY A 17 22.33 -17.19 4.64
N LEU A 18 22.37 -16.23 5.59
CA LEU A 18 21.20 -15.59 6.18
C LEU A 18 20.72 -14.40 5.31
N HIS A 19 20.32 -14.72 4.09
CA HIS A 19 20.00 -13.74 3.04
C HIS A 19 18.84 -12.79 3.39
N ARG A 20 17.82 -13.27 4.13
CA ARG A 20 16.70 -12.44 4.61
C ARG A 20 17.16 -11.41 5.64
N ALA A 21 17.97 -11.82 6.61
CA ALA A 21 18.57 -10.91 7.61
C ALA A 21 19.51 -9.89 6.95
N ALA A 22 20.31 -10.33 5.96
CA ALA A 22 21.15 -9.44 5.16
C ALA A 22 20.33 -8.40 4.37
N ALA A 23 19.21 -8.80 3.77
CA ALA A 23 18.31 -7.90 3.05
C ALA A 23 17.65 -6.86 3.96
N GLY A 24 17.13 -7.28 5.13
CA GLY A 24 16.58 -6.35 6.14
C GLY A 24 17.63 -5.34 6.63
N GLY A 25 18.84 -5.82 6.95
CA GLY A 25 19.97 -4.93 7.32
C GLY A 25 20.33 -3.93 6.22
N LEU A 26 20.24 -4.31 4.94
CA LEU A 26 20.46 -3.38 3.82
C LEU A 26 19.36 -2.32 3.71
N ARG A 27 18.07 -2.67 3.89
CA ARG A 27 16.96 -1.69 3.88
C ARG A 27 17.08 -0.69 5.04
N ILE A 28 17.33 -1.17 6.26
CA ILE A 28 17.61 -0.33 7.44
C ILE A 28 18.82 0.59 7.16
N ALA A 29 19.90 0.08 6.57
CA ALA A 29 21.07 0.88 6.23
C ALA A 29 20.84 1.90 5.10
N ALA A 30 19.79 1.75 4.28
CA ALA A 30 19.35 2.72 3.28
C ALA A 30 18.42 3.78 3.90
N SER A 31 17.42 3.38 4.69
CA SER A 31 16.52 4.30 5.40
C SER A 31 17.30 5.20 6.39
N LEU A 32 18.25 4.64 7.14
CA LEU A 32 19.20 5.40 7.99
C LEU A 32 20.18 6.29 7.21
N ALA A 33 20.16 6.29 5.87
CA ALA A 33 20.87 7.25 5.02
C ALA A 33 19.91 8.33 4.51
N ALA A 34 18.75 7.95 3.98
CA ALA A 34 17.67 8.85 3.55
C ALA A 34 17.29 9.85 4.65
N GLY A 35 17.02 9.37 5.87
CA GLY A 35 16.71 10.21 7.03
C GLY A 35 17.85 11.07 7.56
N ARG A 36 19.08 10.91 7.03
CA ARG A 36 20.21 11.82 7.26
C ARG A 36 20.49 12.77 6.11
N ALA A 37 19.95 12.50 4.92
CA ALA A 37 19.97 13.41 3.78
C ALA A 37 18.82 14.42 3.81
N GLY A 38 17.80 14.21 4.67
CA GLY A 38 16.56 14.99 4.65
C GLY A 38 15.61 14.58 3.51
N ASP A 39 15.77 13.36 3.01
CA ASP A 39 15.01 12.79 1.89
C ASP A 39 13.51 12.66 2.23
N SER A 40 12.63 13.11 1.35
CA SER A 40 11.17 13.02 1.52
C SER A 40 10.63 11.59 1.44
N ALA A 41 11.41 10.63 0.91
CA ALA A 41 11.09 9.22 0.95
C ALA A 41 11.43 8.54 2.29
N PHE A 42 12.02 9.27 3.26
CA PHE A 42 12.33 8.73 4.58
C PHE A 42 11.10 8.65 5.49
N ASP A 43 10.78 7.44 5.93
CA ASP A 43 9.79 7.19 6.97
C ASP A 43 10.39 6.42 8.17
N ARG A 44 10.10 6.93 9.37
CA ARG A 44 10.44 6.35 10.68
C ARG A 44 9.59 5.12 11.02
N GLU A 45 8.38 5.03 10.46
CA GLU A 45 7.41 3.96 10.70
C GLU A 45 7.84 2.72 9.92
N VAL A 46 8.13 2.89 8.63
CA VAL A 46 8.81 1.89 7.80
C VAL A 46 10.13 1.44 8.42
N LEU A 47 10.99 2.35 8.90
CA LEU A 47 12.24 1.99 9.58
C LEU A 47 12.03 1.13 10.83
N ALA A 48 11.01 1.45 11.64
CA ALA A 48 10.69 0.69 12.84
C ALA A 48 10.14 -0.70 12.49
N ALA A 49 9.25 -0.81 11.50
CA ALA A 49 8.76 -2.09 10.99
C ALA A 49 9.89 -2.97 10.44
N ASP A 50 10.79 -2.40 9.63
CA ASP A 50 11.98 -3.10 9.09
C ASP A 50 12.89 -3.64 10.21
N LEU A 51 13.03 -2.87 11.30
CA LEU A 51 13.81 -3.28 12.48
C LEU A 51 13.09 -4.35 13.31
N VAL A 52 11.76 -4.29 13.47
CA VAL A 52 10.97 -5.36 14.09
C VAL A 52 11.12 -6.65 13.30
N ASP A 53 10.99 -6.60 11.97
CA ASP A 53 11.11 -7.77 11.10
C ASP A 53 12.52 -8.37 11.11
N LEU A 54 13.58 -7.55 11.10
CA LEU A 54 14.95 -8.05 11.22
C LEU A 54 15.21 -8.68 12.60
N MET A 55 14.75 -8.04 13.68
CA MET A 55 14.92 -8.54 15.04
C MET A 55 14.13 -9.83 15.27
N LEU A 56 12.93 -9.94 14.71
CA LEU A 56 12.10 -11.15 14.74
C LEU A 56 12.80 -12.30 14.00
N VAL A 57 13.28 -12.09 12.77
CA VAL A 57 14.06 -13.10 12.02
C VAL A 57 15.28 -13.58 12.81
N CYS A 58 16.00 -12.67 13.48
CA CYS A 58 17.13 -13.04 14.33
C CYS A 58 16.72 -13.78 15.62
N HIS A 59 15.55 -13.49 16.18
CA HIS A 59 14.98 -14.21 17.33
C HIS A 59 14.55 -15.63 16.94
N ASP A 60 13.80 -15.76 15.84
CA ASP A 60 13.26 -17.00 15.31
C ASP A 60 14.39 -17.95 14.90
N LEU A 61 15.40 -17.47 14.16
CA LEU A 61 16.60 -18.23 13.79
C LEU A 61 17.39 -18.75 15.00
N ARG A 62 17.40 -18.01 16.12
CA ARG A 62 18.10 -18.39 17.35
C ARG A 62 17.31 -19.37 18.20
N THR A 63 15.99 -19.30 18.16
CA THR A 63 15.09 -20.08 19.03
C THR A 63 14.47 -21.30 18.35
N GLY A 64 14.56 -21.40 17.02
CA GLY A 64 14.05 -22.54 16.24
C GLY A 64 12.57 -22.47 15.88
N HIS A 65 11.93 -21.29 16.00
CA HIS A 65 10.53 -21.11 15.66
C HIS A 65 10.35 -20.75 14.18
N GLY A 66 9.47 -21.45 13.45
CA GLY A 66 9.17 -21.19 12.03
C GLY A 66 10.04 -21.98 11.05
N ASP A 67 9.78 -21.82 9.74
CA ASP A 67 10.49 -22.55 8.68
C ASP A 67 11.93 -22.02 8.49
N PRO A 68 12.98 -22.84 8.69
CA PRO A 68 14.37 -22.45 8.48
C PRO A 68 14.66 -21.94 7.05
N ALA A 69 13.93 -22.39 6.03
CA ALA A 69 14.08 -21.90 4.66
C ALA A 69 13.52 -20.47 4.51
N GLU A 70 12.34 -20.19 5.06
CA GLU A 70 11.76 -18.84 5.04
C GLU A 70 12.55 -17.83 5.87
N LEU A 71 13.17 -18.29 6.97
CA LEU A 71 13.97 -17.45 7.87
C LEU A 71 15.35 -17.14 7.31
N ARG A 72 16.02 -18.12 6.67
CA ARG A 72 17.26 -17.87 5.92
C ARG A 72 17.01 -17.00 4.70
N GLY A 73 15.91 -17.25 3.97
CA GLY A 73 15.67 -16.68 2.64
C GLY A 73 16.68 -17.19 1.60
N THR A 74 16.56 -16.68 0.37
CA THR A 74 17.40 -17.13 -0.76
C THR A 74 18.17 -15.97 -1.40
N ALA A 75 19.42 -16.21 -1.80
CA ALA A 75 20.17 -15.24 -2.63
C ALA A 75 19.61 -15.15 -4.06
N ARG A 76 19.02 -16.24 -4.55
CA ARG A 76 18.34 -16.35 -5.84
C ARG A 76 17.15 -17.29 -5.65
N ARG A 77 15.98 -16.89 -6.17
CA ARG A 77 14.77 -17.72 -6.17
C ARG A 77 15.05 -19.10 -6.78
N GLU A 78 14.77 -20.15 -6.02
CA GLU A 78 14.77 -21.52 -6.50
C GLU A 78 13.50 -21.76 -7.35
N TYR A 79 13.64 -22.43 -8.49
CA TYR A 79 12.52 -22.84 -9.33
C TYR A 79 12.51 -24.37 -9.44
N ARG A 80 11.42 -25.00 -8.99
CA ARG A 80 11.23 -26.46 -9.02
C ARG A 80 10.39 -26.87 -10.22
N PRO A 81 10.59 -28.07 -10.80
CA PRO A 81 9.72 -28.58 -11.86
C PRO A 81 8.26 -28.71 -11.41
N ILE A 82 7.32 -28.28 -12.25
CA ILE A 82 5.87 -28.41 -12.03
C ILE A 82 5.18 -29.24 -13.13
N GLY A 83 5.95 -29.80 -14.07
CA GLY A 83 5.42 -30.62 -15.16
C GLY A 83 4.76 -29.78 -16.27
N SER A 84 3.47 -29.99 -16.49
CA SER A 84 2.69 -29.33 -17.54
C SER A 84 1.40 -28.75 -16.96
N LEU A 85 1.02 -27.55 -17.42
CA LEU A 85 -0.19 -26.84 -16.98
C LEU A 85 -0.96 -26.29 -18.17
N ARG A 86 -2.29 -26.35 -18.11
CA ARG A 86 -3.17 -25.48 -18.90
C ARG A 86 -3.50 -24.26 -18.05
N LEU A 87 -3.05 -23.10 -18.50
CA LEU A 87 -3.21 -21.81 -17.85
C LEU A 87 -4.18 -20.92 -18.64
N TYR A 88 -4.88 -20.05 -17.92
CA TYR A 88 -5.85 -19.08 -18.42
C TYR A 88 -5.44 -17.69 -17.94
N GLY A 89 -5.43 -16.72 -18.85
CA GLY A 89 -5.14 -15.32 -18.54
C GLY A 89 -6.24 -14.70 -17.69
N LEU A 90 -5.86 -14.11 -16.55
CA LEU A 90 -6.75 -13.32 -15.71
C LEU A 90 -6.69 -11.85 -16.14
N CYS A 91 -5.56 -11.20 -15.85
CA CYS A 91 -5.29 -9.77 -16.07
C CYS A 91 -3.77 -9.51 -16.12
N THR A 92 -3.36 -8.30 -16.54
CA THR A 92 -1.97 -7.82 -16.40
C THR A 92 -1.91 -6.54 -15.58
N GLU A 93 -1.24 -6.61 -14.44
CA GLU A 93 -1.07 -5.51 -13.48
C GLU A 93 0.19 -4.70 -13.83
N ALA A 94 0.07 -3.37 -13.85
CA ALA A 94 1.22 -2.46 -13.91
C ALA A 94 1.91 -2.42 -12.54
N VAL A 95 3.25 -2.52 -12.52
CA VAL A 95 4.03 -2.42 -11.28
C VAL A 95 5.09 -1.33 -11.41
N VAL A 96 5.06 -0.38 -10.48
CA VAL A 96 6.08 0.66 -10.30
C VAL A 96 6.44 0.70 -8.81
N ALA A 97 7.70 0.41 -8.51
CA ALA A 97 8.21 0.32 -7.14
C ALA A 97 9.17 1.48 -6.85
N ALA A 98 9.02 2.11 -5.69
CA ALA A 98 9.87 3.19 -5.18
C ALA A 98 11.37 2.83 -5.09
N THR A 99 11.72 1.55 -5.19
CA THR A 99 13.09 1.05 -5.28
C THR A 99 13.74 1.23 -6.68
N GLY A 100 13.06 1.91 -7.61
CA GLY A 100 13.56 2.15 -8.97
C GLY A 100 13.37 0.96 -9.91
N TYR A 101 12.24 0.25 -9.78
CA TYR A 101 11.87 -0.85 -10.67
C TYR A 101 10.46 -0.65 -11.26
N GLY A 102 10.32 -0.94 -12.55
CA GLY A 102 9.06 -0.80 -13.29
C GLY A 102 8.83 -1.92 -14.29
N GLY A 103 7.56 -2.20 -14.59
CA GLY A 103 7.15 -3.21 -15.55
C GLY A 103 5.74 -3.74 -15.30
N VAL A 104 5.52 -5.04 -15.51
CA VAL A 104 4.21 -5.68 -15.33
C VAL A 104 4.27 -7.03 -14.64
N VAL A 105 3.12 -7.46 -14.10
CA VAL A 105 2.85 -8.83 -13.63
C VAL A 105 1.60 -9.35 -14.33
N THR A 106 1.74 -10.38 -15.15
CA THR A 106 0.57 -11.10 -15.70
C THR A 106 0.15 -12.17 -14.72
N HIS A 107 -1.12 -12.14 -14.31
CA HIS A 107 -1.74 -13.13 -13.43
C HIS A 107 -2.42 -14.22 -14.27
N LEU A 108 -2.22 -15.47 -13.88
CA LEU A 108 -2.74 -16.65 -14.56
C LEU A 108 -3.44 -17.58 -13.56
N VAL A 109 -4.37 -18.39 -14.05
CA VAL A 109 -5.06 -19.42 -13.27
C VAL A 109 -4.91 -20.76 -14.00
N ASP A 110 -4.71 -21.88 -13.31
CA ASP A 110 -4.76 -23.21 -13.92
C ASP A 110 -6.15 -23.88 -13.82
N GLN A 111 -6.27 -25.10 -14.35
CA GLN A 111 -7.51 -25.89 -14.30
C GLN A 111 -7.95 -26.29 -12.89
N GLY A 112 -7.09 -26.15 -11.87
CA GLY A 112 -7.42 -26.38 -10.46
C GLY A 112 -7.68 -25.08 -9.68
N GLY A 113 -7.92 -23.96 -10.36
CA GLY A 113 -8.14 -22.64 -9.73
C GLY A 113 -6.88 -22.05 -9.08
N THR A 114 -5.70 -22.64 -9.28
CA THR A 114 -4.48 -22.14 -8.65
C THR A 114 -3.93 -20.94 -9.42
N LEU A 115 -3.76 -19.84 -8.70
CA LEU A 115 -3.15 -18.61 -9.21
C LEU A 115 -1.62 -18.75 -9.37
N TRP A 116 -1.11 -18.23 -10.48
CA TRP A 116 0.31 -18.17 -10.86
C TRP A 116 0.65 -16.77 -11.39
N THR A 117 1.94 -16.38 -11.37
CA THR A 117 2.40 -15.09 -11.95
C THR A 117 3.52 -15.26 -12.97
N ILE A 118 3.52 -14.38 -13.99
CA ILE A 118 4.68 -14.11 -14.86
C ILE A 118 5.00 -12.61 -14.82
N PRO A 119 6.03 -12.18 -14.09
CA PRO A 119 6.44 -10.78 -14.03
C PRO A 119 7.57 -10.43 -15.00
N ALA A 120 7.39 -9.34 -15.74
CA ALA A 120 8.41 -8.66 -16.52
C ALA A 120 8.69 -7.30 -15.89
N ILE A 121 9.63 -7.26 -14.92
CA ILE A 121 10.00 -6.07 -14.14
C ILE A 121 11.49 -5.80 -14.34
N THR A 122 11.85 -4.54 -14.56
CA THR A 122 13.21 -4.09 -14.90
C THR A 122 13.57 -2.79 -14.16
N PRO A 123 14.87 -2.43 -14.01
CA PRO A 123 15.26 -1.15 -13.43
C PRO A 123 14.75 0.04 -14.26
N GLY A 124 14.10 0.99 -13.59
CA GLY A 124 13.39 2.13 -14.18
C GLY A 124 12.10 2.45 -13.40
N GLY A 125 11.33 3.42 -13.86
CA GLY A 125 10.06 3.82 -13.27
C GLY A 125 8.85 3.42 -14.14
N ALA A 126 7.81 4.26 -14.13
CA ALA A 126 6.59 4.05 -14.89
C ALA A 126 6.80 3.95 -16.41
N GLU A 127 7.89 4.51 -16.95
CA GLU A 127 8.25 4.44 -18.36
C GLU A 127 8.57 3.01 -18.84
N ARG A 128 8.86 2.07 -17.92
CA ARG A 128 9.02 0.65 -18.24
C ARG A 128 7.71 -0.09 -18.50
N VAL A 129 6.60 0.40 -17.94
CA VAL A 129 5.31 -0.32 -17.96
C VAL A 129 4.81 -0.60 -19.39
N PRO A 130 4.78 0.36 -20.35
CA PRO A 130 4.27 0.10 -21.70
C PRO A 130 5.17 -0.86 -22.50
N ALA A 131 6.48 -0.80 -22.29
CA ALA A 131 7.44 -1.68 -22.94
C ALA A 131 7.36 -3.12 -22.41
N ALA A 132 7.13 -3.29 -21.11
CA ALA A 132 6.94 -4.61 -20.49
C ALA A 132 5.56 -5.22 -20.84
N ALA A 133 4.49 -4.43 -20.83
CA ALA A 133 3.14 -4.87 -21.16
C ALA A 133 3.01 -5.40 -22.60
N ASN A 134 3.65 -4.73 -23.56
CA ASN A 134 3.67 -5.13 -24.97
C ASN A 134 4.90 -6.01 -25.32
N GLY A 135 5.77 -6.31 -24.35
CA GLY A 135 6.91 -7.18 -24.52
C GLY A 135 6.53 -8.67 -24.52
N PRO A 136 7.35 -9.54 -25.15
CA PRO A 136 7.08 -10.98 -25.23
C PRO A 136 7.19 -11.67 -23.87
N VAL A 137 6.32 -12.65 -23.63
CA VAL A 137 6.33 -13.46 -22.41
C VAL A 137 7.53 -14.40 -22.42
N ALA A 138 8.47 -14.22 -21.48
CA ALA A 138 9.73 -14.96 -21.42
C ALA A 138 9.61 -16.42 -20.88
N VAL A 139 8.46 -17.06 -20.99
CA VAL A 139 8.18 -18.41 -20.45
C VAL A 139 7.70 -19.32 -21.58
N GLY A 140 8.67 -19.90 -22.30
CA GLY A 140 8.43 -20.62 -23.55
C GLY A 140 8.10 -19.67 -24.71
N GLU A 141 8.42 -20.07 -25.95
CA GLU A 141 8.30 -19.25 -27.16
C GLU A 141 6.84 -19.20 -27.67
N SER A 142 5.94 -18.71 -26.81
CA SER A 142 4.49 -18.72 -27.01
C SER A 142 3.96 -17.72 -28.06
N GLY A 143 4.79 -16.77 -28.49
CA GLY A 143 4.40 -15.66 -29.36
C GLY A 143 3.54 -14.57 -28.69
N LEU A 144 3.13 -14.75 -27.44
CA LEU A 144 2.26 -13.81 -26.73
C LEU A 144 3.06 -12.66 -26.09
N THR A 145 2.46 -11.47 -26.09
CA THR A 145 2.86 -10.35 -25.22
C THR A 145 2.25 -10.52 -23.82
N HIS A 146 2.75 -9.80 -22.82
CA HIS A 146 2.16 -9.84 -21.46
C HIS A 146 0.68 -9.45 -21.45
N ARG A 147 0.31 -8.32 -22.07
CA ARG A 147 -1.08 -7.84 -22.22
C ARG A 147 -1.96 -8.82 -23.02
N GLY A 148 -1.39 -9.49 -24.03
CA GLY A 148 -2.07 -10.55 -24.77
C GLY A 148 -2.31 -11.81 -23.93
N LEU A 149 -1.30 -12.27 -23.19
CA LEU A 149 -1.40 -13.44 -22.31
C LEU A 149 -2.38 -13.20 -21.15
N GLY A 150 -2.50 -11.97 -20.63
CA GLY A 150 -3.54 -11.61 -19.65
C GLY A 150 -4.98 -11.81 -20.15
N ARG A 151 -5.17 -12.02 -21.46
CA ARG A 151 -6.46 -12.24 -22.13
C ARG A 151 -6.61 -13.60 -22.80
N ALA A 152 -5.49 -14.27 -23.12
CA ALA A 152 -5.43 -15.56 -23.81
C ALA A 152 -5.37 -16.76 -22.84
N GLY A 153 -5.05 -17.95 -23.36
CA GLY A 153 -4.63 -19.10 -22.59
C GLY A 153 -3.22 -19.55 -22.97
N LEU A 154 -2.62 -20.42 -22.16
CA LEU A 154 -1.28 -20.96 -22.38
C LEU A 154 -1.23 -22.45 -22.05
N LEU A 155 -0.71 -23.26 -22.96
CA LEU A 155 -0.32 -24.64 -22.68
C LEU A 155 1.18 -24.67 -22.37
N LEU A 156 1.52 -24.88 -21.11
CA LEU A 156 2.88 -24.93 -20.59
C LEU A 156 3.31 -26.40 -20.40
N SER A 157 4.53 -26.75 -20.80
CA SER A 157 5.14 -28.06 -20.55
C SER A 157 6.62 -27.93 -20.21
N GLY A 158 7.14 -28.86 -19.39
CA GLY A 158 8.48 -28.74 -18.80
C GLY A 158 8.61 -27.52 -17.87
N GLY A 159 7.49 -27.02 -17.34
CA GLY A 159 7.41 -25.79 -16.56
C GLY A 159 8.17 -25.87 -15.24
N THR A 160 8.54 -24.71 -14.72
CA THR A 160 9.13 -24.57 -13.38
C THR A 160 8.49 -23.40 -12.62
N ALA A 161 8.48 -23.44 -11.29
CA ALA A 161 8.00 -22.35 -10.45
C ALA A 161 8.75 -22.22 -9.11
N SER A 162 8.82 -21.01 -8.57
CA SER A 162 9.21 -20.75 -7.18
C SER A 162 8.03 -20.95 -6.20
N ALA A 163 8.33 -21.02 -4.90
CA ALA A 163 7.35 -21.34 -3.85
C ALA A 163 6.14 -20.37 -3.77
N ASP A 164 6.32 -19.12 -4.17
CA ASP A 164 5.28 -18.10 -4.30
C ASP A 164 4.45 -18.20 -5.59
N ARG A 165 4.58 -19.30 -6.36
CA ARG A 165 3.87 -19.57 -7.63
C ARG A 165 4.17 -18.57 -8.76
N ARG A 166 5.36 -17.96 -8.74
CA ARG A 166 5.94 -17.32 -9.94
C ARG A 166 6.50 -18.39 -10.88
N LEU A 167 6.09 -18.37 -12.15
CA LEU A 167 6.58 -19.27 -13.19
C LEU A 167 7.97 -18.87 -13.69
N GLY A 168 8.79 -19.86 -14.04
CA GLY A 168 10.20 -19.71 -14.41
C GLY A 168 10.50 -19.98 -15.87
N ALA A 169 11.35 -19.15 -16.47
CA ALA A 169 11.98 -19.39 -17.76
C ALA A 169 13.06 -20.48 -17.66
N GLY A 170 13.12 -21.40 -18.63
CA GLY A 170 14.13 -22.47 -18.65
C GLY A 170 14.25 -23.15 -20.00
N LYS A 171 15.43 -23.72 -20.32
CA LYS A 171 15.71 -24.31 -21.65
C LYS A 171 14.77 -25.45 -22.05
N ALA A 172 14.25 -26.20 -21.07
CA ALA A 172 13.30 -27.29 -21.27
C ALA A 172 11.83 -26.83 -21.26
N VAL A 173 11.54 -25.59 -20.89
CA VAL A 173 10.19 -25.04 -20.89
C VAL A 173 9.72 -24.85 -22.33
N ARG A 174 8.54 -25.35 -22.65
CA ARG A 174 7.82 -25.02 -23.88
C ARG A 174 6.45 -24.47 -23.50
N ALA A 175 6.01 -23.47 -24.24
CA ALA A 175 4.70 -22.87 -24.02
C ALA A 175 4.10 -22.48 -25.37
N VAL A 176 2.81 -22.74 -25.54
CA VAL A 176 2.07 -22.48 -26.78
C VAL A 176 0.81 -21.70 -26.43
N ALA A 177 0.50 -20.66 -27.20
CA ALA A 177 -0.75 -19.92 -27.08
C ALA A 177 -1.96 -20.85 -27.24
N ALA A 178 -2.98 -20.67 -26.40
CA ALA A 178 -4.20 -21.45 -26.40
C ALA A 178 -5.42 -20.53 -26.22
N ALA A 179 -6.61 -21.08 -26.42
CA ALA A 179 -7.85 -20.38 -26.04
C ALA A 179 -7.84 -20.05 -24.54
N GLY A 180 -8.15 -18.80 -24.20
CA GLY A 180 -8.36 -18.36 -22.82
C GLY A 180 -9.73 -18.80 -22.30
N ALA A 181 -10.17 -18.13 -21.23
CA ALA A 181 -11.53 -18.19 -20.73
C ALA A 181 -12.03 -16.75 -20.48
N ALA A 182 -13.34 -16.57 -20.55
CA ALA A 182 -14.01 -15.39 -20.00
C ALA A 182 -14.14 -15.56 -18.48
N TRP A 183 -14.31 -14.46 -17.73
CA TRP A 183 -14.30 -14.49 -16.25
C TRP A 183 -15.57 -15.11 -15.64
N ASP A 184 -16.62 -15.28 -16.43
CA ASP A 184 -17.87 -15.99 -16.15
C ASP A 184 -17.82 -17.49 -16.50
N ALA A 185 -16.78 -17.95 -17.20
CA ALA A 185 -16.58 -19.34 -17.57
C ALA A 185 -15.60 -20.08 -16.61
N PRO A 186 -15.79 -21.39 -16.36
CA PRO A 186 -14.79 -22.19 -15.65
C PRO A 186 -13.43 -22.24 -16.40
N PRO A 187 -12.29 -22.27 -15.69
CA PRO A 187 -12.13 -22.30 -14.23
C PRO A 187 -12.07 -20.89 -13.58
N LEU A 188 -12.26 -19.81 -14.34
CA LEU A 188 -12.11 -18.45 -13.81
C LEU A 188 -13.28 -18.04 -12.91
N ALA A 189 -14.50 -18.48 -13.24
CA ALA A 189 -15.72 -18.17 -12.48
C ALA A 189 -15.64 -18.56 -11.00
N ASP A 190 -14.93 -19.63 -10.67
CA ASP A 190 -14.80 -20.19 -9.31
C ASP A 190 -14.11 -19.21 -8.35
N LEU A 191 -13.28 -18.29 -8.87
CA LEU A 191 -12.63 -17.24 -8.08
C LEU A 191 -13.64 -16.19 -7.58
N TRP A 192 -14.65 -15.88 -8.39
CA TRP A 192 -15.76 -14.98 -8.03
C TRP A 192 -16.82 -15.67 -7.18
N ALA A 193 -16.98 -16.99 -7.31
CA ALA A 193 -17.90 -17.78 -6.49
C ALA A 193 -17.49 -17.87 -5.01
N GLN A 194 -16.26 -17.49 -4.65
CA GLN A 194 -15.79 -17.52 -3.26
C GLN A 194 -16.32 -16.34 -2.43
N PRO A 195 -16.94 -16.58 -1.25
CA PRO A 195 -17.42 -15.51 -0.36
C PRO A 195 -16.34 -14.48 0.01
N LEU A 196 -16.70 -13.20 -0.02
CA LEU A 196 -15.76 -12.10 0.19
C LEU A 196 -15.05 -12.15 1.56
N ALA A 197 -15.72 -12.61 2.62
CA ALA A 197 -15.13 -12.80 3.95
C ALA A 197 -14.00 -13.86 3.98
N ASP A 198 -14.09 -14.89 3.13
CA ASP A 198 -13.04 -15.90 2.97
C ASP A 198 -11.88 -15.37 2.13
N GLN A 199 -12.16 -14.56 1.11
CA GLN A 199 -11.14 -13.86 0.32
C GLN A 199 -10.33 -12.87 1.19
N VAL A 200 -11.02 -12.10 2.04
CA VAL A 200 -10.40 -11.23 3.07
C VAL A 200 -9.57 -12.07 4.05
N THR A 201 -10.10 -13.19 4.54
CA THR A 201 -9.37 -14.06 5.48
C THR A 201 -8.12 -14.68 4.84
N ARG A 202 -8.17 -15.06 3.55
CA ARG A 202 -7.01 -15.49 2.75
C ARG A 202 -5.97 -14.38 2.66
N ALA A 203 -6.38 -13.16 2.33
CA ALA A 203 -5.47 -12.01 2.18
C ALA A 203 -4.73 -11.70 3.49
N PHE A 204 -5.45 -11.60 4.61
CA PHE A 204 -4.83 -11.37 5.93
C PHE A 204 -3.98 -12.54 6.41
N ALA A 205 -4.31 -13.79 6.06
CA ALA A 205 -3.45 -14.93 6.35
C ALA A 205 -2.15 -14.90 5.53
N ALA A 206 -2.22 -14.52 4.25
CA ALA A 206 -1.05 -14.37 3.39
C ALA A 206 -0.12 -13.23 3.87
N ASP A 207 -0.68 -12.13 4.37
CA ASP A 207 0.10 -11.00 4.91
C ASP A 207 1.01 -11.40 6.09
N THR A 208 0.66 -12.45 6.85
CA THR A 208 1.55 -12.97 7.93
C THR A 208 2.87 -13.54 7.41
N ARG A 209 2.95 -13.95 6.13
CA ARG A 209 4.15 -14.54 5.52
C ARG A 209 5.02 -13.47 4.85
N PRO A 210 6.35 -13.70 4.69
CA PRO A 210 7.23 -12.79 3.98
C PRO A 210 6.91 -12.74 2.49
N ASP A 211 7.05 -11.59 1.83
CA ASP A 211 6.68 -11.39 0.40
C ASP A 211 7.16 -12.50 -0.55
N ALA A 212 8.38 -13.00 -0.36
CA ALA A 212 8.97 -14.05 -1.19
C ALA A 212 8.31 -15.44 -1.06
N HIS A 213 7.36 -15.61 -0.13
CA HIS A 213 6.60 -16.83 0.15
C HIS A 213 5.07 -16.58 0.22
N ARG A 214 4.60 -15.35 -0.04
CA ARG A 214 3.17 -15.04 -0.22
C ARG A 214 2.71 -15.67 -1.53
N PRO A 215 1.73 -16.59 -1.55
CA PRO A 215 1.31 -17.23 -2.79
C PRO A 215 0.76 -16.22 -3.81
N ALA A 216 1.06 -16.42 -5.09
CA ALA A 216 0.53 -15.60 -6.19
C ALA A 216 -0.97 -15.28 -6.01
N GLY A 217 -1.28 -13.98 -6.02
CA GLY A 217 -2.64 -13.46 -5.94
C GLY A 217 -3.41 -13.75 -4.64
N ALA A 218 -2.76 -14.19 -3.56
CA ALA A 218 -3.45 -14.51 -2.31
C ALA A 218 -4.15 -13.29 -1.65
N ASP A 219 -3.64 -12.09 -1.91
CA ASP A 219 -4.18 -10.79 -1.47
C ASP A 219 -5.13 -10.14 -2.50
N LEU A 220 -5.44 -10.84 -3.61
CA LEU A 220 -6.46 -10.40 -4.55
C LEU A 220 -7.88 -10.69 -4.02
N LEU A 221 -8.78 -9.81 -4.41
CA LEU A 221 -10.22 -9.90 -4.24
C LEU A 221 -10.88 -9.97 -5.62
N PHE A 222 -11.82 -10.89 -5.75
CA PHE A 222 -12.65 -11.14 -6.93
C PHE A 222 -14.07 -10.75 -6.57
N LEU A 223 -14.51 -9.59 -7.07
CA LEU A 223 -15.79 -8.99 -6.71
C LEU A 223 -16.76 -9.09 -7.90
N ASP A 224 -17.94 -9.65 -7.68
CA ASP A 224 -19.13 -9.32 -8.47
C ASP A 224 -19.74 -8.07 -7.83
N ALA A 225 -19.83 -6.97 -8.59
CA ALA A 225 -20.15 -5.67 -8.02
C ALA A 225 -21.01 -4.80 -8.95
N THR A 226 -21.84 -3.95 -8.35
CA THR A 226 -22.61 -2.91 -9.05
C THR A 226 -22.01 -1.54 -8.71
N VAL A 227 -21.72 -0.72 -9.72
CA VAL A 227 -21.22 0.64 -9.53
C VAL A 227 -22.29 1.50 -8.85
N LEU A 228 -21.90 2.22 -7.80
CA LEU A 228 -22.74 3.24 -7.15
C LEU A 228 -22.33 4.66 -7.55
N GLY A 229 -21.04 4.90 -7.85
CA GLY A 229 -20.55 6.17 -8.39
C GLY A 229 -19.20 6.59 -7.79
N ALA A 230 -18.91 7.90 -7.78
CA ALA A 230 -17.67 8.44 -7.21
C ALA A 230 -17.78 8.66 -5.68
N ALA A 231 -16.74 8.31 -4.93
CA ALA A 231 -16.63 8.59 -3.50
C ALA A 231 -15.20 9.03 -3.13
N ALA A 232 -15.01 10.31 -2.78
CA ALA A 232 -13.76 10.85 -2.22
C ALA A 232 -12.44 10.46 -2.94
N GLY A 233 -12.45 10.31 -4.27
CA GLY A 233 -11.30 9.91 -5.09
C GLY A 233 -11.23 8.40 -5.42
N ALA A 234 -12.20 7.62 -4.95
CA ALA A 234 -12.44 6.22 -5.29
C ALA A 234 -13.69 6.06 -6.18
N LEU A 235 -13.83 4.89 -6.80
CA LEU A 235 -15.06 4.35 -7.36
C LEU A 235 -15.77 3.51 -6.30
N ARG A 236 -16.94 3.91 -5.83
CA ARG A 236 -17.72 3.13 -4.87
C ARG A 236 -18.57 2.10 -5.58
N VAL A 237 -18.51 0.85 -5.13
CA VAL A 237 -19.31 -0.26 -5.64
C VAL A 237 -20.02 -1.00 -4.50
N SER A 238 -21.16 -1.61 -4.79
CA SER A 238 -21.84 -2.57 -3.90
C SER A 238 -21.61 -3.99 -4.39
N THR A 239 -21.23 -4.91 -3.51
CA THR A 239 -21.16 -6.36 -3.77
C THR A 239 -22.44 -7.06 -3.26
N GLY A 240 -23.58 -6.38 -3.26
CA GLY A 240 -24.78 -6.78 -2.55
C GLY A 240 -24.66 -6.47 -1.06
N ASP A 241 -23.96 -7.34 -0.34
CA ASP A 241 -23.85 -7.34 1.13
C ASP A 241 -22.92 -6.25 1.71
N ALA A 242 -22.06 -5.66 0.88
CA ALA A 242 -21.01 -4.73 1.32
C ALA A 242 -20.80 -3.59 0.31
N HIS A 243 -20.33 -2.44 0.80
CA HIS A 243 -19.84 -1.33 -0.02
C HIS A 243 -18.32 -1.29 0.01
N ILE A 244 -17.69 -1.25 -1.16
CA ILE A 244 -16.23 -1.25 -1.33
C ILE A 244 -15.81 -0.01 -2.11
N ASP A 245 -14.79 0.70 -1.62
CA ASP A 245 -14.15 1.83 -2.29
C ASP A 245 -12.96 1.33 -3.11
N LEU A 246 -13.09 1.38 -4.44
CA LEU A 246 -12.05 1.00 -5.38
C LEU A 246 -11.14 2.20 -5.68
N VAL A 247 -9.87 2.11 -5.31
CA VAL A 247 -8.86 3.16 -5.51
C VAL A 247 -7.89 2.83 -6.65
N ALA A 248 -7.29 3.86 -7.24
CA ALA A 248 -6.43 3.76 -8.40
C ALA A 248 -4.94 3.56 -8.08
N ASP A 249 -4.24 2.81 -8.94
CA ASP A 249 -2.78 2.85 -9.04
C ASP A 249 -2.34 3.76 -10.20
N GLY A 250 -1.91 4.99 -9.87
CA GLY A 250 -1.50 6.01 -10.84
C GLY A 250 -2.64 6.60 -11.69
N GLY A 251 -2.28 7.60 -12.51
CA GLY A 251 -3.25 8.42 -13.25
C GLY A 251 -4.14 7.64 -14.22
N ARG A 252 -3.60 6.64 -14.92
CA ARG A 252 -4.35 5.83 -15.90
C ARG A 252 -5.49 5.04 -15.25
N SER A 253 -5.22 4.42 -14.10
CA SER A 253 -6.27 3.73 -13.33
C SER A 253 -7.29 4.75 -12.80
N LEU A 254 -6.85 5.93 -12.34
CA LEU A 254 -7.73 6.99 -11.84
C LEU A 254 -8.68 7.52 -12.93
N ASP A 255 -8.21 7.72 -14.15
CA ASP A 255 -9.05 8.16 -15.28
C ASP A 255 -10.03 7.07 -15.72
N ASN A 256 -9.61 5.81 -15.74
CA ASN A 256 -10.51 4.68 -16.00
C ASN A 256 -11.61 4.56 -14.91
N LEU A 257 -11.26 4.71 -13.63
CA LEU A 257 -12.24 4.73 -12.52
C LEU A 257 -13.19 5.93 -12.58
N ARG A 258 -12.72 7.11 -13.01
CA ARG A 258 -13.56 8.31 -13.24
C ARG A 258 -14.59 8.09 -14.36
N VAL A 259 -14.27 7.30 -15.38
CA VAL A 259 -15.22 6.94 -16.45
C VAL A 259 -16.27 5.95 -15.93
N LEU A 260 -15.85 4.90 -15.22
CA LEU A 260 -16.78 3.94 -14.59
C LEU A 260 -17.72 4.61 -13.58
N ALA A 261 -17.23 5.59 -12.81
CA ALA A 261 -18.02 6.33 -11.83
C ALA A 261 -19.17 7.16 -12.43
N GLY A 262 -19.18 7.36 -13.76
CA GLY A 262 -20.27 8.00 -14.49
C GLY A 262 -21.43 7.06 -14.85
N ALA A 263 -21.34 5.77 -14.54
CA ALA A 263 -22.35 4.75 -14.87
C ALA A 263 -22.79 3.99 -13.61
N ALA A 264 -23.53 4.67 -12.74
CA ALA A 264 -24.23 4.02 -11.62
C ALA A 264 -25.19 2.94 -12.16
N GLY A 265 -25.27 1.80 -11.48
CA GLY A 265 -26.03 0.63 -11.94
C GLY A 265 -25.25 -0.35 -12.82
N LEU A 266 -24.10 0.04 -13.38
CA LEU A 266 -23.24 -0.85 -14.18
C LEU A 266 -22.76 -2.05 -13.35
N ARG A 267 -23.01 -3.26 -13.82
CA ARG A 267 -22.49 -4.50 -13.24
C ARG A 267 -21.09 -4.80 -13.78
N LEU A 268 -20.16 -5.06 -12.87
CA LEU A 268 -18.75 -5.35 -13.15
C LEU A 268 -18.31 -6.59 -12.37
N ARG A 269 -17.50 -7.43 -13.02
CA ARG A 269 -16.53 -8.25 -12.32
C ARG A 269 -15.25 -7.45 -12.14
N VAL A 270 -14.71 -7.44 -10.92
CA VAL A 270 -13.50 -6.68 -10.56
C VAL A 270 -12.45 -7.62 -9.99
N VAL A 271 -11.21 -7.50 -10.49
CA VAL A 271 -10.01 -7.97 -9.80
C VAL A 271 -9.38 -6.77 -9.10
N ALA A 272 -9.30 -6.82 -7.78
CA ALA A 272 -8.69 -5.80 -6.94
C ALA A 272 -7.71 -6.41 -5.95
N ARG A 273 -6.85 -5.59 -5.33
CA ARG A 273 -5.92 -6.00 -4.27
C ARG A 273 -6.37 -5.38 -2.95
N LEU A 274 -6.50 -6.21 -1.90
CA LEU A 274 -6.91 -5.74 -0.57
C LEU A 274 -5.87 -4.76 0.01
N LEU A 275 -6.32 -3.65 0.61
CA LEU A 275 -5.46 -2.75 1.38
C LEU A 275 -5.71 -2.99 2.88
N PRO A 276 -4.80 -3.65 3.62
CA PRO A 276 -5.06 -4.03 5.02
C PRO A 276 -5.46 -2.83 5.89
N ASP A 277 -4.73 -1.72 5.75
CA ASP A 277 -4.84 -0.53 6.61
C ASP A 277 -6.01 0.39 6.26
N ARG A 278 -6.78 0.06 5.22
CA ARG A 278 -7.93 0.81 4.75
C ARG A 278 -9.14 -0.12 4.62
N PRO A 279 -9.90 -0.32 5.71
CA PRO A 279 -11.11 -1.15 5.69
C PRO A 279 -12.03 -0.80 4.51
N ALA A 280 -12.62 -1.82 3.90
CA ALA A 280 -13.48 -1.69 2.72
C ALA A 280 -12.84 -0.98 1.50
N THR A 281 -11.52 -0.79 1.45
CA THR A 281 -10.84 -0.07 0.35
C THR A 281 -9.90 -1.01 -0.41
N ALA A 282 -10.10 -1.19 -1.72
CA ALA A 282 -9.26 -2.10 -2.53
C ALA A 282 -8.65 -1.38 -3.74
N LEU A 283 -7.41 -1.73 -4.09
CA LEU A 283 -6.71 -1.19 -5.26
C LEU A 283 -7.22 -1.90 -6.52
N ALA A 284 -7.86 -1.19 -7.44
CA ALA A 284 -8.47 -1.78 -8.62
C ALA A 284 -7.43 -2.08 -9.70
N ILE A 285 -7.31 -3.36 -10.08
CA ILE A 285 -6.33 -3.85 -11.06
C ILE A 285 -6.99 -4.00 -12.44
N ALA A 286 -8.12 -4.70 -12.51
CA ALA A 286 -8.81 -4.96 -13.77
C ALA A 286 -10.33 -5.12 -13.58
N VAL A 287 -11.09 -4.84 -14.63
CA VAL A 287 -12.55 -5.03 -14.67
C VAL A 287 -13.01 -5.77 -15.93
N SER A 288 -14.15 -6.43 -15.82
CA SER A 288 -14.96 -6.99 -16.92
C SER A 288 -16.42 -6.62 -16.66
N GLY A 289 -17.25 -6.60 -17.69
CA GLY A 289 -18.66 -6.23 -17.59
C GLY A 289 -19.46 -6.77 -18.77
N ASP A 290 -20.78 -6.67 -18.67
CA ASP A 290 -21.71 -7.10 -19.71
C ASP A 290 -21.46 -6.31 -21.02
N PRO A 291 -21.25 -6.95 -22.18
CA PRO A 291 -21.02 -6.26 -23.45
C PRO A 291 -22.14 -5.29 -23.89
N GLU A 292 -23.37 -5.47 -23.41
CA GLU A 292 -24.47 -4.52 -23.67
C GLU A 292 -24.27 -3.18 -22.94
N HIS A 293 -23.56 -3.19 -21.81
CA HIS A 293 -23.38 -2.04 -20.93
C HIS A 293 -21.93 -1.51 -20.90
N LEU A 294 -20.96 -2.37 -21.21
CA LEU A 294 -19.52 -2.09 -21.30
C LEU A 294 -19.00 -2.55 -22.66
N SER A 295 -19.29 -1.77 -23.69
CA SER A 295 -18.90 -2.05 -25.09
C SER A 295 -17.41 -1.75 -25.31
N LEU A 296 -16.58 -2.79 -25.20
CA LEU A 296 -15.12 -2.70 -25.32
C LEU A 296 -14.63 -3.04 -26.74
N PRO A 297 -13.55 -2.41 -27.23
CA PRO A 297 -12.89 -2.82 -28.48
C PRO A 297 -12.44 -4.29 -28.45
N ALA A 298 -12.50 -4.98 -29.60
CA ALA A 298 -12.35 -6.44 -29.67
C ALA A 298 -11.01 -6.99 -29.12
N ASP A 299 -9.92 -6.22 -29.19
CA ASP A 299 -8.60 -6.57 -28.64
C ASP A 299 -8.59 -6.61 -27.10
N HIS A 300 -9.58 -6.01 -26.44
CA HIS A 300 -9.77 -6.05 -24.99
C HIS A 300 -10.37 -7.38 -24.50
N HIS A 301 -10.94 -8.21 -25.38
CA HIS A 301 -11.50 -9.53 -25.04
C HIS A 301 -12.38 -9.50 -23.76
N GLY A 302 -13.27 -8.51 -23.69
CA GLY A 302 -14.22 -8.31 -22.59
C GLY A 302 -13.64 -7.77 -21.29
N ARG A 303 -12.34 -7.39 -21.21
CA ARG A 303 -11.73 -6.90 -19.96
C ARG A 303 -10.82 -5.69 -20.13
N VAL A 304 -10.70 -4.90 -19.06
CA VAL A 304 -9.88 -3.69 -18.98
C VAL A 304 -8.88 -3.85 -17.83
N ASP A 305 -7.60 -3.98 -18.15
CA ASP A 305 -6.49 -3.85 -17.21
C ASP A 305 -6.31 -2.36 -16.88
N LEU A 306 -6.85 -1.91 -15.74
CA LEU A 306 -7.02 -0.48 -15.42
C LEU A 306 -5.71 0.32 -15.40
N GLY A 307 -4.58 -0.33 -15.10
CA GLY A 307 -3.24 0.27 -15.14
C GLY A 307 -2.59 0.34 -16.53
N LEU A 308 -3.20 -0.25 -17.57
CA LEU A 308 -2.60 -0.39 -18.91
C LEU A 308 -3.50 0.14 -20.04
N ASP A 309 -4.80 -0.15 -19.96
CA ASP A 309 -5.79 0.21 -20.98
C ASP A 309 -6.30 1.66 -20.83
N HIS A 310 -7.21 2.07 -21.70
CA HIS A 310 -7.90 3.36 -21.63
C HIS A 310 -9.38 3.19 -21.96
N LEU A 311 -10.22 3.33 -20.94
CA LEU A 311 -11.67 3.31 -21.05
C LEU A 311 -12.15 4.72 -21.44
N GLN A 312 -12.98 4.80 -22.49
CA GLN A 312 -13.62 6.05 -22.90
C GLN A 312 -15.07 6.06 -22.44
N ARG A 313 -15.68 7.25 -22.27
CA ARG A 313 -17.12 7.37 -21.95
C ARG A 313 -18.01 6.70 -23.01
N SER A 314 -17.57 6.64 -24.26
CA SER A 314 -18.22 5.92 -25.36
C SER A 314 -18.23 4.40 -25.21
N HIS A 315 -17.38 3.82 -24.34
CA HIS A 315 -17.36 2.38 -24.06
C HIS A 315 -18.36 1.98 -22.97
N VAL A 316 -19.04 2.93 -22.32
CA VAL A 316 -19.92 2.67 -21.17
C VAL A 316 -21.31 3.24 -21.44
N VAL A 317 -22.34 2.40 -21.40
CA VAL A 317 -23.72 2.83 -21.53
C VAL A 317 -24.20 3.35 -20.17
N PRO A 318 -24.62 4.62 -20.03
CA PRO A 318 -25.12 5.13 -18.76
C PRO A 318 -26.40 4.41 -18.36
N THR A 319 -26.39 3.80 -17.17
CA THR A 319 -27.61 3.32 -16.49
C THR A 319 -28.17 4.44 -15.60
N GLU A 320 -29.44 4.36 -15.20
CA GLU A 320 -30.11 5.47 -14.50
C GLU A 320 -29.43 5.82 -13.16
N PRO A 321 -29.25 7.11 -12.85
CA PRO A 321 -28.56 7.53 -11.63
C PRO A 321 -29.34 7.16 -10.37
N ARG A 322 -28.61 6.70 -9.35
CA ARG A 322 -29.11 6.49 -7.98
C ARG A 322 -28.27 7.27 -6.99
N ASP A 323 -28.92 7.84 -5.98
CA ASP A 323 -28.23 8.51 -4.88
C ASP A 323 -27.41 7.52 -4.04
N LEU A 324 -26.20 7.95 -3.66
CA LEU A 324 -25.22 7.15 -2.94
C LEU A 324 -25.47 7.18 -1.42
N PRO A 325 -25.57 6.01 -0.75
CA PRO A 325 -25.49 5.95 0.70
C PRO A 325 -24.13 6.41 1.22
N THR A 326 -24.13 7.31 2.19
CA THR A 326 -22.94 7.69 2.94
C THR A 326 -22.48 6.54 3.84
N HIS A 327 -21.17 6.39 4.00
CA HIS A 327 -20.59 5.46 4.98
C HIS A 327 -20.42 6.22 6.31
N PRO A 328 -20.62 5.59 7.48
CA PRO A 328 -20.33 6.24 8.76
C PRO A 328 -18.85 6.64 8.82
N GLU A 329 -18.58 7.95 8.95
CA GLU A 329 -17.22 8.44 9.10
C GLU A 329 -16.60 7.94 10.42
N SER A 330 -15.32 7.59 10.39
CA SER A 330 -14.57 7.27 11.61
C SER A 330 -14.42 8.54 12.47
N THR A 331 -15.24 8.66 13.51
CA THR A 331 -15.42 9.89 14.28
C THR A 331 -14.13 10.42 14.89
N HIS A 332 -13.57 11.48 14.31
CA HIS A 332 -12.50 12.25 14.96
C HIS A 332 -13.10 13.10 16.07
N HIS A 333 -13.06 12.57 17.29
CA HIS A 333 -13.42 13.29 18.51
C HIS A 333 -12.42 14.41 18.80
N THR A 334 -12.52 15.51 18.05
CA THR A 334 -11.83 16.77 18.32
C THR A 334 -12.45 17.37 19.57
N SER A 335 -11.79 17.17 20.72
CA SER A 335 -12.26 17.65 22.02
C SER A 335 -12.13 19.18 22.12
N THR A 336 -13.15 19.92 21.71
CA THR A 336 -13.27 21.37 21.94
C THR A 336 -13.54 21.66 23.41
N GLY A 337 -12.51 22.12 24.13
CA GLY A 337 -12.58 22.41 25.56
C GLY A 337 -13.16 23.79 25.88
N SER A 338 -14.16 23.79 26.76
CA SER A 338 -14.61 24.87 27.66
C SER A 338 -14.35 26.34 27.25
N GLU A 339 -15.39 26.93 26.69
CA GLU A 339 -16.01 28.20 27.11
C GLU A 339 -15.37 28.96 28.32
N ALA A 340 -15.17 30.27 28.14
CA ALA A 340 -15.09 31.28 29.19
C ALA A 340 -15.53 32.65 28.63
N ALA A 341 -16.58 33.26 29.22
CA ALA A 341 -17.08 34.58 28.85
C ALA A 341 -16.36 35.72 29.61
N PRO A 342 -16.57 36.98 29.23
CA PRO A 342 -17.28 37.87 30.17
C PRO A 342 -18.33 38.82 29.52
N CYS A 343 -18.97 39.64 30.37
CA CYS A 343 -20.16 40.44 30.11
C CYS A 343 -19.97 41.72 29.24
N ALA A 344 -21.07 42.42 28.99
CA ALA A 344 -21.22 43.53 28.04
C ALA A 344 -21.22 44.94 28.68
N SER A 345 -21.23 45.96 27.80
CA SER A 345 -21.38 47.43 28.02
C SER A 345 -20.22 48.12 28.77
N THR A 346 -19.87 49.39 28.54
CA THR A 346 -20.61 50.57 27.99
C THR A 346 -19.73 51.53 27.15
N ASP A 347 -20.34 52.23 26.18
CA ASP A 347 -19.90 53.54 25.61
C ASP A 347 -20.18 54.70 26.60
N PRO A 348 -19.67 55.97 26.48
CA PRO A 348 -19.64 56.76 25.22
C PRO A 348 -18.54 57.86 25.02
N GLU A 349 -18.59 58.50 23.83
CA GLU A 349 -18.22 59.89 23.45
C GLU A 349 -16.87 60.52 23.87
N HIS A 350 -16.02 60.82 22.87
CA HIS A 350 -15.63 62.17 22.40
C HIS A 350 -14.62 62.01 21.22
N ALA A 351 -14.59 62.67 20.05
CA ALA A 351 -15.22 63.84 19.41
C ALA A 351 -14.12 64.78 18.86
N ARG A 352 -14.20 65.17 17.57
CA ARG A 352 -13.38 66.22 16.85
C ARG A 352 -11.96 65.74 16.42
N ARG A 353 -11.33 66.25 15.34
CA ARG A 353 -11.64 67.41 14.44
C ARG A 353 -10.90 67.33 13.06
N THR A 354 -11.55 67.83 11.98
CA THR A 354 -10.98 68.48 10.74
C THR A 354 -9.86 67.79 9.91
N SER A 355 -10.06 67.49 8.61
CA SER A 355 -9.79 68.35 7.41
C SER A 355 -8.27 68.46 7.06
N THR A 356 -7.80 68.47 5.80
CA THR A 356 -8.23 69.29 4.64
C THR A 356 -7.68 68.76 3.29
N GLU A 357 -8.52 68.69 2.25
CA GLU A 357 -8.19 68.73 0.79
C GLU A 357 -8.40 70.18 0.26
N PRO A 358 -8.04 70.62 -1.00
CA PRO A 358 -7.79 69.85 -2.23
C PRO A 358 -6.69 70.41 -3.20
N GLY A 359 -6.60 69.84 -4.42
CA GLY A 359 -5.97 70.45 -5.62
C GLY A 359 -5.61 69.41 -6.69
N GLN A 360 -6.42 69.09 -7.72
CA GLN A 360 -6.76 69.88 -8.94
C GLN A 360 -5.53 70.33 -9.76
N THR A 361 -5.40 70.13 -11.09
CA THR A 361 -6.04 69.29 -12.16
C THR A 361 -4.95 69.07 -13.28
N HIS A 362 -5.11 68.73 -14.57
CA HIS A 362 -6.22 68.63 -15.55
C HIS A 362 -5.80 67.92 -16.87
N ARG A 363 -6.73 67.83 -17.85
CA ARG A 363 -6.59 67.62 -19.32
C ARG A 363 -6.03 66.30 -19.90
N THR A 364 -6.94 65.62 -20.61
CA THR A 364 -6.74 64.71 -21.76
C THR A 364 -6.98 65.51 -23.09
N PRO A 365 -7.16 64.93 -24.30
CA PRO A 365 -6.80 63.61 -24.85
C PRO A 365 -6.04 63.67 -26.21
N THR A 366 -5.45 62.55 -26.66
CA THR A 366 -5.33 62.21 -28.10
C THR A 366 -5.23 60.69 -28.30
N ASP A 367 -5.81 60.17 -29.38
CA ASP A 367 -5.66 58.77 -29.81
C ASP A 367 -4.33 58.52 -30.53
N PHE A 368 -3.85 57.27 -30.50
CA PHE A 368 -3.47 56.52 -31.71
C PHE A 368 -3.34 55.03 -31.43
N GLU A 369 -3.69 54.18 -32.39
CA GLU A 369 -3.41 52.73 -32.33
C GLU A 369 -1.91 52.45 -32.54
N LEU A 370 -1.38 51.40 -31.90
CA LEU A 370 -0.53 50.42 -32.59
C LEU A 370 -0.38 49.13 -31.77
N SER A 371 -0.47 47.99 -32.45
CA SER A 371 -0.42 46.65 -31.86
C SER A 371 1.03 46.19 -31.66
N HIS A 372 1.48 46.09 -30.40
CA HIS A 372 2.77 45.50 -30.04
C HIS A 372 2.62 44.37 -29.03
N SER A 373 2.95 43.16 -29.48
CA SER A 373 3.07 41.96 -28.64
C SER A 373 4.18 42.15 -27.60
N SER A 374 3.88 41.91 -26.34
CA SER A 374 4.87 41.83 -25.25
C SER A 374 4.81 40.43 -24.62
N PRO A 375 5.95 39.77 -24.35
CA PRO A 375 5.98 38.35 -23.98
C PRO A 375 5.41 38.11 -22.58
N ALA A 376 4.64 37.02 -22.43
CA ALA A 376 4.06 36.63 -21.15
C ALA A 376 5.14 36.19 -20.15
N ASN A 377 4.98 36.61 -18.88
CA ASN A 377 5.90 36.33 -17.78
C ASN A 377 5.97 34.81 -17.47
N PRO A 378 7.17 34.18 -17.47
CA PRO A 378 7.31 32.73 -17.26
C PRO A 378 7.00 32.21 -15.84
N GLU A 379 6.85 33.07 -14.83
CA GLU A 379 6.73 32.67 -13.41
C GLU A 379 5.40 32.00 -12.98
N GLN A 380 4.51 31.60 -13.91
CA GLN A 380 3.28 30.86 -13.57
C GLN A 380 3.28 29.39 -14.05
N ALA A 381 4.38 28.89 -14.60
CA ALA A 381 4.50 27.51 -15.10
C ALA A 381 4.91 26.45 -14.04
N HIS A 382 4.84 26.76 -12.74
CA HIS A 382 5.20 25.84 -11.64
C HIS A 382 4.09 25.67 -10.60
N ARG A 383 2.98 25.06 -11.04
CA ARG A 383 2.14 24.23 -10.15
C ARG A 383 2.29 22.79 -10.59
N SER A 384 3.15 22.02 -9.91
CA SER A 384 3.29 20.59 -10.17
C SER A 384 1.92 19.90 -10.01
N PRO A 385 1.49 19.05 -10.95
CA PRO A 385 0.39 18.13 -10.69
C PRO A 385 0.78 17.23 -9.51
N ALA A 386 -0.19 16.89 -8.66
CA ALA A 386 0.08 16.14 -7.43
C ALA A 386 0.78 14.80 -7.72
N ASP A 387 1.88 14.55 -7.01
CA ASP A 387 2.72 13.38 -7.20
C ASP A 387 1.93 12.08 -6.96
N PRO A 388 1.83 11.16 -7.95
CA PRO A 388 1.06 9.92 -7.80
C PRO A 388 1.58 8.98 -6.71
N GLU A 389 2.80 9.18 -6.19
CA GLU A 389 3.29 8.41 -5.04
C GLU A 389 2.52 8.73 -3.74
N SER A 390 1.86 9.90 -3.66
CA SER A 390 0.99 10.31 -2.54
C SER A 390 -0.11 9.28 -2.23
N THR A 391 -0.72 8.68 -3.28
CA THR A 391 -1.80 7.69 -3.14
C THR A 391 -1.31 6.37 -2.52
N ARG A 392 -0.02 6.04 -2.65
CA ARG A 392 0.61 4.83 -2.08
C ARG A 392 1.34 5.08 -0.76
N ARG A 393 1.71 6.34 -0.46
CA ARG A 393 2.40 6.74 0.79
C ARG A 393 1.51 7.36 1.86
N MET A 394 0.18 7.34 1.71
CA MET A 394 -0.69 7.40 2.89
C MET A 394 -0.66 6.08 3.67
N VAL A 395 0.47 5.82 4.33
CA VAL A 395 0.51 4.96 5.53
C VAL A 395 -0.20 5.73 6.64
N THR A 396 -1.53 5.72 6.58
CA THR A 396 -2.36 6.07 7.72
C THR A 396 -2.76 4.80 8.44
N HIS A 397 -1.77 4.08 8.97
CA HIS A 397 -1.96 3.44 10.27
C HIS A 397 -2.38 4.56 11.24
N ARG A 398 -3.70 4.77 11.37
CA ARG A 398 -4.25 5.30 12.61
C ARG A 398 -4.32 4.15 13.60
N THR A 399 -3.13 3.67 13.99
CA THR A 399 -2.90 2.99 15.26
C THR A 399 -3.78 3.69 16.29
N PRO A 400 -4.79 3.00 16.86
CA PRO A 400 -5.83 3.66 17.65
C PRO A 400 -5.23 4.58 18.70
N ALA A 401 -5.88 5.72 18.97
CA ALA A 401 -5.34 6.74 19.86
C ALA A 401 -4.79 6.22 21.21
N PRO A 402 -5.40 5.19 21.87
CA PRO A 402 -4.81 4.57 23.06
C PRO A 402 -3.44 3.88 22.85
N LEU A 403 -3.16 3.33 21.66
CA LEU A 403 -1.93 2.60 21.33
C LEU A 403 -0.80 3.52 20.81
N ARG A 404 -1.14 4.72 20.32
CA ARG A 404 -0.21 5.74 19.80
C ARG A 404 0.99 6.06 20.71
N PRO A 405 0.91 6.02 22.06
CA PRO A 405 2.09 6.22 22.93
C PRO A 405 3.16 5.13 22.80
N LEU A 406 2.77 3.85 22.64
CA LEU A 406 3.71 2.74 22.48
C LEU A 406 4.43 2.84 21.12
N GLU A 407 3.67 3.05 20.06
CA GLU A 407 4.16 3.27 18.70
C GLU A 407 5.16 4.44 18.62
N LEU A 408 4.80 5.60 19.17
CA LEU A 408 5.70 6.76 19.21
C LEU A 408 6.98 6.50 20.02
N LEU A 409 6.94 5.64 21.05
CA LEU A 409 8.14 5.20 21.77
C LEU A 409 8.98 4.24 20.92
N LEU A 410 8.36 3.26 20.25
CA LEU A 410 9.04 2.30 19.37
C LEU A 410 9.78 3.01 18.24
N HIS A 411 9.12 3.95 17.55
CA HIS A 411 9.72 4.78 16.48
C HIS A 411 10.86 5.65 17.02
N ARG A 412 10.71 6.22 18.22
CA ARG A 412 11.75 7.03 18.86
C ARG A 412 12.97 6.19 19.26
N ILE A 413 12.78 4.94 19.66
CA ILE A 413 13.86 3.99 19.94
C ILE A 413 14.55 3.53 18.65
N ALA A 414 13.81 3.28 17.55
CA ALA A 414 14.39 2.90 16.27
C ALA A 414 15.35 3.98 15.72
N LEU A 415 15.09 5.26 16.02
CA LEU A 415 15.92 6.40 15.63
C LEU A 415 17.03 6.73 16.65
N GLY A 416 16.70 6.84 17.93
CA GLY A 416 17.59 7.36 18.99
C GLY A 416 18.20 6.29 19.90
N GLY A 417 17.78 5.03 19.78
CA GLY A 417 18.20 3.92 20.62
C GLY A 417 17.71 4.01 22.08
N ARG A 418 18.23 3.09 22.91
CA ARG A 418 17.88 2.89 24.33
C ARG A 418 17.93 4.17 25.17
N ALA A 419 18.88 5.06 24.87
CA ALA A 419 19.09 6.29 25.64
C ALA A 419 17.86 7.23 25.63
N VAL A 420 17.08 7.26 24.55
CA VAL A 420 15.94 8.17 24.40
C VAL A 420 14.66 7.63 25.04
N ALA A 421 14.59 6.32 25.31
CA ALA A 421 13.56 5.73 26.18
C ALA A 421 13.91 5.90 27.67
N ALA A 422 15.20 5.82 28.01
CA ALA A 422 15.68 5.92 29.39
C ALA A 422 15.42 7.30 30.05
N THR A 423 15.26 8.36 29.25
CA THR A 423 15.00 9.72 29.71
C THR A 423 13.51 10.09 29.81
N SER A 424 12.61 9.25 29.28
CA SER A 424 11.17 9.51 29.31
C SER A 424 10.45 8.70 30.40
N THR A 425 9.65 9.38 31.22
CA THR A 425 8.61 8.72 32.03
C THR A 425 7.47 8.26 31.11
N ALA A 426 6.97 7.05 31.32
CA ALA A 426 5.78 6.49 30.67
C ALA A 426 4.60 6.28 31.66
N ALA A 427 4.66 6.87 32.86
CA ALA A 427 3.76 6.52 33.95
C ALA A 427 2.29 6.93 33.70
N ARG A 428 2.06 8.05 33.00
CA ARG A 428 0.70 8.52 32.66
C ARG A 428 0.09 7.64 31.58
N GLU A 429 0.92 7.24 30.63
CA GLU A 429 0.60 6.40 29.47
C GLU A 429 0.26 4.98 29.91
N ILE A 430 1.04 4.41 30.85
CA ILE A 430 0.77 3.11 31.48
C ILE A 430 -0.55 3.15 32.27
N ALA A 431 -0.79 4.20 33.06
CA ALA A 431 -2.04 4.37 33.80
C ALA A 431 -3.26 4.51 32.86
N ALA A 432 -3.14 5.31 31.79
CA ALA A 432 -4.19 5.48 30.79
C ALA A 432 -4.49 4.18 30.03
N LEU A 433 -3.47 3.44 29.58
CA LEU A 433 -3.64 2.13 28.96
C LEU A 433 -4.35 1.14 29.91
N THR A 434 -3.93 1.10 31.17
CA THR A 434 -4.54 0.24 32.21
C THR A 434 -6.01 0.59 32.44
N GLY A 435 -6.34 1.88 32.57
CA GLY A 435 -7.71 2.36 32.74
C GLY A 435 -8.63 2.10 31.54
N ASN A 436 -8.06 1.95 30.33
CA ASN A 436 -8.76 1.54 29.11
C ASN A 436 -8.77 0.00 28.91
N GLY A 437 -8.36 -0.79 29.91
CA GLY A 437 -8.32 -2.26 29.83
C GLY A 437 -7.17 -2.83 28.98
N LEU A 438 -6.30 -1.99 28.43
CA LEU A 438 -5.17 -2.39 27.56
C LEU A 438 -3.95 -2.82 28.40
N THR A 439 -4.18 -3.70 29.37
CA THR A 439 -3.20 -4.12 30.38
C THR A 439 -1.94 -4.76 29.78
N THR A 440 -2.08 -5.57 28.72
CA THR A 440 -0.93 -6.13 27.98
C THR A 440 -0.06 -5.03 27.37
N THR A 441 -0.67 -4.03 26.73
CA THR A 441 0.05 -2.88 26.16
C THR A 441 0.72 -2.05 27.26
N ALA A 442 0.04 -1.85 28.40
CA ALA A 442 0.59 -1.15 29.56
C ALA A 442 1.81 -1.89 30.14
N SER A 443 1.74 -3.22 30.26
CA SER A 443 2.83 -4.08 30.73
C SER A 443 4.04 -4.04 29.79
N LEU A 444 3.83 -4.11 28.47
CA LEU A 444 4.92 -3.99 27.49
C LEU A 444 5.57 -2.59 27.50
N LEU A 445 4.77 -1.54 27.66
CA LEU A 445 5.29 -0.17 27.82
C LEU A 445 6.11 -0.02 29.12
N ALA A 446 5.68 -0.69 30.20
CA ALA A 446 6.43 -0.75 31.46
C ALA A 446 7.73 -1.56 31.34
N ASP A 447 7.72 -2.71 30.67
CA ASP A 447 8.90 -3.57 30.39
C ASP A 447 9.96 -2.77 29.61
N ILE A 448 9.55 -2.10 28.52
CA ILE A 448 10.43 -1.22 27.73
C ILE A 448 10.94 -0.05 28.60
N ALA A 449 10.10 0.59 29.40
CA ALA A 449 10.52 1.72 30.25
C ALA A 449 11.40 1.31 31.44
N ALA A 450 11.30 0.08 31.94
CA ALA A 450 12.18 -0.48 32.97
C ALA A 450 13.53 -0.88 32.36
N THR A 451 13.50 -1.77 31.36
CA THR A 451 14.70 -2.23 30.65
C THR A 451 15.43 -1.10 29.92
N ALA A 452 14.80 0.02 29.55
CA ALA A 452 15.52 1.19 29.04
C ALA A 452 16.41 1.85 30.10
N ARG A 453 15.96 1.91 31.36
CA ARG A 453 16.65 2.59 32.48
C ARG A 453 17.68 1.71 33.20
N ASP A 454 17.55 0.40 33.11
CA ASP A 454 18.41 -0.60 33.76
C ASP A 454 19.85 -0.66 33.20
N ARG A 455 20.62 0.41 33.42
CA ARG A 455 21.90 0.64 32.77
C ARG A 455 23.02 0.71 33.80
N GLU A 456 23.83 -0.35 33.85
CA GLU A 456 25.08 -0.40 34.61
C GLU A 456 25.97 0.82 34.32
N ARG A 457 26.63 1.33 35.36
CA ARG A 457 27.56 2.45 35.27
C ARG A 457 28.92 2.07 35.84
N ASP A 458 29.98 2.53 35.18
CA ASP A 458 31.34 2.41 35.70
C ASP A 458 31.54 3.30 36.95
N ALA A 459 32.68 3.14 37.62
CA ALA A 459 33.05 3.94 38.79
C ALA A 459 33.18 5.46 38.50
N PHE A 460 33.10 5.88 37.23
CA PHE A 460 33.09 7.27 36.79
C PHE A 460 31.68 7.74 36.37
N GLY A 461 30.64 6.95 36.66
CA GLY A 461 29.23 7.23 36.35
C GLY A 461 28.88 7.08 34.86
N ARG A 462 29.83 6.68 34.01
CA ARG A 462 29.62 6.48 32.57
C ARG A 462 28.85 5.19 32.36
N VAL A 463 27.96 5.16 31.38
CA VAL A 463 27.14 3.97 31.15
C VAL A 463 27.95 2.89 30.44
N VAL A 464 27.98 1.69 31.03
CA VAL A 464 28.64 0.50 30.47
C VAL A 464 27.89 0.06 29.19
N ARG A 465 28.62 -0.55 28.25
CA ARG A 465 28.01 -1.17 27.07
C ARG A 465 27.32 -2.46 27.51
N ASP A 466 26.02 -2.36 27.73
CA ASP A 466 25.12 -3.51 27.85
C ASP A 466 25.27 -4.47 26.65
N THR A 467 25.35 -5.76 26.96
CA THR A 467 25.45 -6.89 26.04
C THR A 467 24.27 -7.87 26.18
N GLY A 468 23.32 -7.59 27.08
CA GLY A 468 22.16 -8.42 27.34
C GLY A 468 20.98 -8.18 26.39
N ASP A 469 20.14 -9.21 26.26
CA ASP A 469 18.96 -9.20 25.40
C ASP A 469 17.74 -8.46 25.99
N ALA A 470 17.76 -8.08 27.27
CA ALA A 470 16.56 -7.65 27.99
C ALA A 470 15.84 -6.47 27.31
N PHE A 471 16.56 -5.38 27.02
CA PHE A 471 15.99 -4.23 26.32
C PHE A 471 15.63 -4.50 24.85
N PRO A 472 16.51 -5.13 24.03
CA PRO A 472 16.15 -5.57 22.67
C PRO A 472 14.88 -6.44 22.62
N LEU A 473 14.72 -7.37 23.56
CA LEU A 473 13.57 -8.28 23.64
C LEU A 473 12.30 -7.56 24.09
N ALA A 474 12.37 -6.66 25.09
CA ALA A 474 11.24 -5.82 25.48
C ALA A 474 10.75 -4.95 24.31
N TRP A 475 11.67 -4.33 23.56
CA TRP A 475 11.32 -3.56 22.36
C TRP A 475 10.71 -4.44 21.26
N LEU A 476 11.28 -5.62 20.99
CA LEU A 476 10.74 -6.56 20.00
C LEU A 476 9.33 -7.04 20.37
N ARG A 477 9.07 -7.36 21.65
CA ARG A 477 7.72 -7.71 22.14
C ARG A 477 6.73 -6.57 21.91
N GLY A 478 7.11 -5.32 22.21
CA GLY A 478 6.27 -4.15 21.97
C GLY A 478 5.96 -3.93 20.49
N GLY A 479 6.96 -4.08 19.62
CA GLY A 479 6.80 -3.96 18.16
C GLY A 479 5.94 -5.07 17.55
N LEU A 480 6.16 -6.32 17.96
CA LEU A 480 5.35 -7.47 17.55
C LEU A 480 3.89 -7.32 18.00
N HIS A 481 3.67 -6.97 19.28
CA HIS A 481 2.33 -6.71 19.82
C HIS A 481 1.59 -5.63 19.04
N LEU A 482 2.24 -4.50 18.77
CA LEU A 482 1.63 -3.43 17.97
C LEU A 482 1.27 -3.90 16.55
N ARG A 483 2.18 -4.62 15.86
CA ARG A 483 1.96 -5.14 14.51
C ARG A 483 0.78 -6.10 14.45
N GLU A 484 0.72 -7.08 15.35
CA GLU A 484 -0.36 -8.08 15.35
C GLU A 484 -1.70 -7.51 15.86
N VAL A 485 -1.69 -6.54 16.79
CA VAL A 485 -2.91 -5.84 17.20
C VAL A 485 -3.47 -4.97 16.06
N ASN A 486 -2.63 -4.21 15.36
CA ASN A 486 -3.06 -3.44 14.20
C ASN A 486 -3.61 -4.36 13.10
N ARG A 487 -2.92 -5.48 12.78
CA ARG A 487 -3.39 -6.50 11.82
C ARG A 487 -4.73 -7.12 12.24
N ALA A 488 -4.91 -7.45 13.53
CA ALA A 488 -6.15 -8.04 14.03
C ALA A 488 -7.34 -7.05 13.98
N LEU A 489 -7.09 -5.77 14.31
CA LEU A 489 -8.09 -4.71 14.19
C LEU A 489 -8.46 -4.43 12.73
N ALA A 490 -7.46 -4.34 11.84
CA ALA A 490 -7.65 -4.21 10.40
C ALA A 490 -8.49 -5.37 9.83
N ARG A 491 -8.14 -6.62 10.14
CA ARG A 491 -8.91 -7.80 9.73
C ARG A 491 -10.34 -7.75 10.26
N ARG A 492 -10.55 -7.37 11.52
CA ARG A 492 -11.89 -7.25 12.12
C ARG A 492 -12.72 -6.16 11.44
N ALA A 493 -12.13 -5.00 11.15
CA ALA A 493 -12.81 -3.90 10.47
C ALA A 493 -13.20 -4.28 9.03
N TRP A 494 -12.31 -4.97 8.30
CA TRP A 494 -12.62 -5.56 7.01
C TRP A 494 -13.77 -6.56 7.08
N LEU A 495 -13.72 -7.55 7.98
CA LEU A 495 -14.77 -8.57 8.10
C LEU A 495 -16.13 -8.01 8.56
N ALA A 496 -16.11 -6.96 9.38
CA ALA A 496 -17.32 -6.21 9.73
C ALA A 496 -17.91 -5.47 8.51
N ALA A 497 -17.07 -4.91 7.64
CA ALA A 497 -17.52 -4.23 6.42
C ALA A 497 -17.94 -5.19 5.29
N THR A 498 -17.56 -6.47 5.34
CA THR A 498 -18.02 -7.51 4.39
C THR A 498 -19.33 -8.19 4.79
N THR A 499 -19.96 -7.74 5.88
CA THR A 499 -21.19 -8.30 6.44
C THR A 499 -22.27 -7.20 6.41
N PRO A 500 -23.52 -7.48 6.00
CA PRO A 500 -24.54 -6.45 5.98
C PRO A 500 -24.90 -6.01 7.42
N PRO A 501 -25.29 -4.75 7.64
CA PRO A 501 -25.79 -4.31 8.94
C PRO A 501 -27.09 -5.05 9.29
N THR A 502 -27.13 -5.61 10.50
CA THR A 502 -28.27 -6.32 11.09
C THR A 502 -29.34 -5.37 11.63
#